data_AF-A0A180FVR5-F1
#
_entry.id   AF-A0A180FVR5-F1
#
_cell.length_a   1.000
_cell.length_b   1.000
_cell.length_c   1.000
_cell.angle_alpha   90.00
_cell.angle_beta   90.00
_cell.angle_gamma   90.00
#
_symmetry.space_group_name_H-M   'P 1'
#
loop_
_entity.id
_entity.type
_entity.pdbx_description
1 polymer ?
#
loop_
_entity_poly.entity_id
_entity_poly.type
_entity_poly.pdbx_seq_one_letter_code
_entity_poly.pdbx_strand_id
1 'polypeptide(L)'
;MGSDINSKVLAFAFGLSAEIERNLISQRTKEALARKRAEGVVLGRPKGSKSKIKKLTGKDAEIKELLSKKVSKSAIARILGVHRLTVTGFIKENGLVFSLLLSGFAGFV
;
A
#
# COMPACT_ATOMS: atom_id res chain seq x y z
N MET A 1 -20.69 -43.26 6.56
CA MET A 1 -19.63 -43.69 7.49
C MET A 1 -18.97 -42.44 8.05
N GLY A 2 -19.29 -42.05 9.29
CA GLY A 2 -18.81 -40.77 9.85
C GLY A 2 -19.42 -40.39 11.20
N SER A 3 -19.97 -41.35 11.94
CA SER A 3 -20.70 -41.13 13.18
C SER A 3 -20.17 -41.97 14.34
N ASP A 4 -18.94 -42.48 14.25
CA ASP A 4 -18.30 -43.21 15.35
C ASP A 4 -17.55 -42.22 16.25
N ILE A 5 -17.69 -42.41 17.57
CA ILE A 5 -17.04 -41.58 18.60
C ILE A 5 -15.54 -41.42 18.35
N ASN A 6 -14.88 -42.46 17.82
CA ASN A 6 -13.48 -42.48 17.46
C ASN A 6 -13.13 -41.46 16.36
N SER A 7 -13.96 -41.33 15.32
CA SER A 7 -13.74 -40.34 14.26
C SER A 7 -13.88 -38.91 14.78
N LYS A 8 -14.79 -38.67 15.73
CA LYS A 8 -14.98 -37.35 16.36
C LYS A 8 -13.83 -36.98 17.29
N VAL A 9 -13.35 -37.93 18.10
CA VAL A 9 -12.19 -37.74 18.99
C VAL A 9 -10.92 -37.49 18.18
N LEU A 10 -10.72 -38.24 17.10
CA LEU A 10 -9.56 -38.08 16.22
C LEU A 10 -9.58 -36.70 15.53
N ALA A 11 -10.74 -36.27 15.01
CA ALA A 11 -10.89 -34.94 14.43
C ALA A 11 -10.61 -33.82 15.44
N PHE A 12 -11.04 -33.99 16.70
CA PHE A 12 -10.74 -33.04 17.78
C PHE A 12 -9.25 -32.99 18.12
N ALA A 13 -8.59 -34.16 18.24
CA ALA A 13 -7.16 -34.23 18.51
C ALA A 13 -6.33 -33.56 17.39
N PHE A 14 -6.69 -33.77 16.13
CA PHE A 14 -6.03 -33.08 15.01
C PHE A 14 -6.32 -31.58 14.99
N GLY A 15 -7.54 -31.17 15.34
CA GLY A 15 -7.89 -29.75 15.49
C GLY A 15 -7.05 -29.05 16.55
N LEU A 16 -6.93 -29.65 17.74
CA LEU A 16 -6.08 -29.15 18.81
C LEU A 16 -4.60 -29.14 18.42
N SER A 17 -4.11 -30.22 17.79
CA SER A 17 -2.73 -30.30 17.33
C SER A 17 -2.39 -29.19 16.32
N ALA A 18 -3.28 -28.94 15.36
CA ALA A 18 -3.11 -27.86 14.37
C ALA A 18 -3.13 -26.46 15.00
N GLU A 19 -3.93 -26.26 16.06
CA GLU A 19 -3.94 -25.00 16.80
C GLU A 19 -2.64 -24.77 17.58
N ILE A 20 -2.16 -25.81 18.28
CA ILE A 20 -0.90 -25.77 19.02
C ILE A 20 0.26 -25.48 18.06
N GLU A 21 0.31 -26.14 16.90
CA GLU A 21 1.35 -25.92 15.90
C GLU A 21 1.37 -24.46 15.41
N ARG A 22 0.20 -23.90 15.06
CA ARG A 22 0.11 -22.49 14.67
C ARG A 22 0.60 -21.55 15.76
N ASN A 23 0.26 -21.84 17.02
CA ASN A 23 0.71 -21.06 18.15
C ASN A 23 2.24 -21.14 18.33
N LEU A 24 2.84 -22.31 18.20
CA LEU A 24 4.29 -22.49 18.27
C LEU A 24 5.02 -21.74 17.15
N ILE A 25 4.50 -21.76 15.91
CA ILE A 25 5.04 -20.99 14.79
C ILE A 25 4.95 -19.49 15.07
N SER A 26 3.81 -19.02 15.58
CA SER A 26 3.61 -17.62 15.96
C SER A 26 4.56 -17.17 17.07
N GLN A 27 4.75 -17.99 18.11
CA GLN A 27 5.69 -17.72 19.21
C GLN A 27 7.11 -17.60 18.68
N ARG A 28 7.58 -18.58 17.91
CA ARG A 28 8.93 -18.58 17.32
C ARG A 28 9.21 -17.32 16.49
N THR A 29 8.26 -16.90 15.66
CA THR A 29 8.43 -15.69 14.82
C THR A 29 8.44 -14.41 15.65
N LYS A 30 7.57 -14.31 16.67
CA LYS A 30 7.54 -13.16 17.58
C LYS A 30 8.86 -13.03 18.36
N GLU A 31 9.39 -14.12 18.88
CA GLU A 31 10.67 -14.15 19.59
C GLU A 31 11.84 -13.74 18.69
N ALA A 32 11.88 -14.27 17.46
CA ALA A 32 12.90 -13.90 16.49
C ALA A 32 12.83 -12.40 16.10
N LEU A 33 11.62 -11.86 15.92
CA LEU A 33 11.42 -10.43 15.65
C LEU A 33 11.79 -9.56 16.85
N ALA A 34 11.44 -9.97 18.07
CA ALA A 34 11.81 -9.27 19.30
C ALA A 34 13.33 -9.20 19.45
N ARG A 35 14.03 -10.30 19.19
CA ARG A 35 15.50 -10.36 19.18
C ARG A 35 16.11 -9.40 18.14
N LYS A 36 15.65 -9.47 16.89
CA LYS A 36 16.12 -8.56 15.82
C LYS A 36 15.89 -7.09 16.16
N ARG A 37 14.75 -6.77 16.78
CA ARG A 37 14.46 -5.40 17.25
C ARG A 37 15.43 -4.97 18.35
N ALA A 38 15.75 -5.86 19.30
CA ALA A 38 16.71 -5.60 20.38
C ALA A 38 18.14 -5.42 19.85
N GLU A 39 18.51 -6.12 18.77
CA GLU A 39 19.76 -5.96 18.02
C GLU A 39 19.79 -4.65 17.19
N GLY A 40 18.71 -3.85 17.21
CA GLY A 40 18.62 -2.57 16.51
C GLY A 40 18.20 -2.67 15.04
N VAL A 41 17.81 -3.86 14.56
CA VAL A 41 17.31 -4.05 13.19
C VAL A 41 15.95 -3.35 13.04
N VAL A 42 15.85 -2.46 12.05
CA VAL A 42 14.59 -1.81 11.70
C VAL A 42 13.65 -2.84 11.06
N LEU A 43 12.57 -3.18 11.77
CA LEU A 43 11.53 -4.04 11.25
C LEU A 43 10.55 -3.25 10.38
N GLY A 44 10.09 -3.86 9.29
CA GLY A 44 9.14 -3.26 8.37
C GLY A 44 9.80 -2.37 7.33
N ARG A 45 9.05 -1.38 6.82
CA ARG A 45 9.50 -0.52 5.73
C ARG A 45 10.54 0.50 6.23
N PRO A 46 11.72 0.61 5.61
CA PRO A 46 12.74 1.57 6.05
C PRO A 46 12.27 3.02 5.90
N LYS A 47 12.71 3.88 6.83
CA LYS A 47 12.36 5.30 6.84
C LYS A 47 12.76 5.97 5.52
N GLY A 48 11.89 6.82 4.99
CA GLY A 48 12.12 7.55 3.75
C GLY A 48 12.03 6.73 2.45
N SER A 49 11.94 5.40 2.53
CA SER A 49 11.82 4.57 1.33
C SER A 49 10.48 4.81 0.62
N LYS A 50 10.53 5.28 -0.63
CA LYS A 50 9.36 5.44 -1.50
C LYS A 50 9.22 4.21 -2.41
N SER A 51 7.99 3.88 -2.80
CA SER A 51 7.76 2.78 -3.72
C SER A 51 8.21 3.22 -5.11
N LYS A 52 8.93 2.36 -5.85
CA LYS A 52 9.33 2.63 -7.24
C LYS A 52 8.10 2.90 -8.11
N ILE A 53 7.06 2.10 -7.92
CA ILE A 53 5.77 2.24 -8.59
C ILE A 53 4.75 2.71 -7.55
N LYS A 54 4.09 3.82 -7.84
CA LYS A 54 2.98 4.38 -7.05
C LYS A 54 1.68 4.18 -7.82
N LYS A 55 0.54 4.35 -7.15
CA LYS A 55 -0.80 4.23 -7.76
C LYS A 55 -1.04 5.18 -8.95
N LEU A 56 -0.35 6.32 -8.98
CA LEU A 56 -0.50 7.34 -10.03
C LEU A 56 0.64 7.32 -11.06
N THR A 57 1.61 6.40 -10.94
CA THR A 57 2.69 6.27 -11.92
C THR A 57 2.10 6.02 -13.32
N GLY A 58 2.47 6.86 -14.30
CA GLY A 58 1.97 6.77 -15.68
C GLY A 58 0.67 7.51 -15.96
N LYS A 59 0.04 8.14 -14.95
CA LYS A 59 -1.18 8.95 -15.13
C LYS A 59 -0.91 10.45 -15.33
N ASP A 60 0.32 10.80 -15.70
CA ASP A 60 0.74 12.19 -15.82
C ASP A 60 -0.05 12.96 -16.89
N ALA A 61 -0.32 12.35 -18.03
CA ALA A 61 -1.08 12.97 -19.12
C ALA A 61 -2.55 13.24 -18.70
N GLU A 62 -3.22 12.25 -18.11
CA GLU A 62 -4.59 12.36 -17.61
C GLU A 62 -4.72 13.46 -16.54
N ILE A 63 -3.79 13.50 -15.58
CA ILE A 63 -3.77 14.51 -14.53
C ILE A 63 -3.51 15.91 -15.12
N LYS A 64 -2.61 16.04 -16.09
CA LYS A 64 -2.35 17.32 -16.79
C LYS A 64 -3.60 17.83 -17.52
N GLU A 65 -4.32 16.95 -18.20
CA GLU A 65 -5.56 17.30 -18.90
C GLU A 65 -6.67 17.75 -17.94
N LEU A 66 -6.84 17.05 -16.81
CA LEU A 66 -7.83 17.46 -15.81
C LEU A 66 -7.45 18.80 -15.15
N LEU A 67 -6.15 19.06 -14.95
CA LEU A 67 -5.66 20.33 -14.44
C LEU A 67 -5.86 21.48 -15.45
N SER A 68 -5.66 21.26 -16.75
CA SER A 68 -5.89 22.28 -17.78
C SER A 68 -7.38 22.67 -17.87
N LYS A 69 -8.28 21.71 -17.65
CA LYS A 69 -9.74 21.94 -17.50
C LYS A 69 -10.13 22.59 -16.17
N LYS A 70 -9.17 23.04 -15.36
CA LYS A 70 -9.38 23.67 -14.03
C LYS A 70 -10.15 22.78 -13.04
N VAL A 71 -10.10 21.46 -13.19
CA VAL A 71 -10.73 20.52 -12.26
C VAL A 71 -9.99 20.57 -10.92
N SER A 72 -10.75 20.68 -9.82
CA SER A 72 -10.15 20.73 -8.49
C SER A 72 -9.40 19.43 -8.15
N LYS A 73 -8.28 19.54 -7.40
CA LYS A 73 -7.49 18.38 -6.94
C LYS A 73 -8.33 17.33 -6.21
N SER A 74 -9.35 17.77 -5.47
CA SER A 74 -10.29 16.88 -4.78
C SER A 74 -11.18 16.10 -5.76
N ALA A 75 -11.66 16.73 -6.82
CA ALA A 75 -12.44 16.06 -7.86
C ALA A 75 -11.58 15.07 -8.66
N ILE A 76 -10.34 15.44 -9.02
CA ILE A 76 -9.37 14.55 -9.65
C ILE A 76 -9.13 13.30 -8.79
N ALA A 77 -9.01 13.47 -7.47
CA ALA A 77 -8.83 12.36 -6.55
C ALA A 77 -10.02 11.39 -6.55
N ARG A 78 -11.25 11.90 -6.63
CA ARG A 78 -12.47 11.07 -6.74
C ARG A 78 -12.51 10.31 -8.08
N ILE A 79 -12.20 10.99 -9.18
CA ILE A 79 -12.16 10.40 -10.53
C ILE A 79 -11.13 9.25 -10.57
N LEU A 80 -9.96 9.46 -9.98
CA LEU A 80 -8.86 8.48 -9.98
C LEU A 80 -8.93 7.45 -8.84
N GLY A 81 -9.94 7.50 -7.97
CA GLY A 81 -10.11 6.56 -6.86
C GLY A 81 -8.99 6.62 -5.81
N VAL A 82 -8.38 7.80 -5.59
CA VAL A 82 -7.27 7.99 -4.63
C VAL A 82 -7.57 9.10 -3.63
N HIS A 83 -6.80 9.17 -2.55
CA HIS A 83 -6.91 10.27 -1.59
C HIS A 83 -6.37 11.58 -2.19
N ARG A 84 -7.00 12.73 -1.87
CA ARG A 84 -6.59 14.05 -2.39
C ARG A 84 -5.13 14.41 -2.14
N LEU A 85 -4.55 13.92 -1.04
CA LEU A 85 -3.13 14.14 -0.71
C LEU A 85 -2.21 13.35 -1.63
N THR A 86 -2.64 12.19 -2.11
CA THR A 86 -1.89 11.40 -3.10
C THR A 86 -1.77 12.17 -4.40
N VAL A 87 -2.87 12.78 -4.87
CA VAL A 87 -2.86 13.64 -6.08
C VAL A 87 -2.00 14.89 -5.84
N THR A 88 -2.17 15.56 -4.70
CA THR A 88 -1.42 16.79 -4.39
C THR A 88 0.09 16.53 -4.28
N GLY A 89 0.48 15.43 -3.61
CA GLY A 89 1.86 15.01 -3.51
C GLY A 89 2.45 14.62 -4.87
N PHE A 90 1.69 13.88 -5.68
CA PHE A 90 2.11 13.50 -7.04
C PHE A 90 2.34 14.72 -7.94
N ILE A 91 1.41 15.69 -7.92
CA ILE A 91 1.56 16.95 -8.67
C ILE A 91 2.82 17.72 -8.24
N LYS A 92 3.09 17.78 -6.93
CA LYS A 92 4.26 18.49 -6.39
C LYS A 92 5.57 17.78 -6.75
N GLU A 93 5.62 16.46 -6.64
CA GLU A 93 6.82 15.66 -6.93
C GLU A 93 7.16 15.64 -8.43
N ASN A 94 6.16 15.65 -9.32
CA ASN A 94 6.37 15.59 -10.77
C ASN A 94 6.29 16.95 -11.48
N GLY A 95 6.17 18.06 -10.74
CA GLY A 95 6.20 19.41 -11.32
C GLY A 95 5.09 19.73 -12.35
N LEU A 96 3.94 19.05 -12.28
CA LEU A 96 2.93 19.09 -13.36
C LEU A 96 2.32 20.49 -13.58
N VAL A 97 2.26 21.33 -12.54
CA VAL A 97 1.75 22.72 -12.64
C VAL A 97 2.70 23.61 -13.44
N PHE A 98 4.02 23.42 -13.28
CA PHE A 98 5.01 24.25 -13.97
C PHE A 98 4.98 24.00 -15.49
N SER A 99 4.74 22.76 -15.91
CA SER A 99 4.60 22.42 -17.33
C SER A 99 3.42 23.11 -18.03
N LEU A 100 2.32 23.35 -17.31
CA LEU A 100 1.14 24.04 -17.85
C LEU A 100 1.36 25.54 -18.01
N LEU A 101 2.15 26.17 -17.13
CA LEU A 101 2.49 27.59 -17.20
C LEU A 101 3.43 27.89 -18.38
N LEU A 102 4.41 27.02 -18.63
CA LEU A 102 5.31 27.13 -19.79
C LEU A 102 4.58 26.97 -21.13
N SER A 103 3.60 26.06 -21.22
CA SER A 103 2.79 25.93 -22.44
C SER A 103 1.91 27.14 -22.74
N GLY A 104 1.51 27.90 -21.71
CA GLY A 104 0.75 29.14 -21.89
C GLY A 104 1.58 30.31 -22.42
N PHE A 105 2.90 30.29 -22.21
CA PHE A 105 3.82 31.34 -22.69
C PHE A 105 4.21 31.16 -24.16
N ALA A 106 4.24 29.92 -24.66
CA ALA A 106 4.62 29.61 -26.04
C ALA A 106 3.59 30.06 -27.10
N GLY A 107 2.41 30.52 -26.70
CA GLY A 107 1.39 31.08 -27.61
C GLY A 107 1.39 32.60 -27.71
N PHE A 108 2.34 33.30 -27.09
CA PHE A 108 2.45 34.77 -27.09
C PHE A 108 3.72 35.29 -27.79
N VAL A 109 4.46 34.41 -28.49
CA VAL A 109 5.60 34.75 -29.36
C VAL A 109 5.27 34.35 -30.79
#